data_AF-A0A383VN83-F1
#
_entry.id   AF-A0A383VN83-F1
#
_cell.length_a   1.000
_cell.length_b   1.000
_cell.length_c   1.000
_cell.angle_alpha   90.00
_cell.angle_beta   90.00
_cell.angle_gamma   90.00
#
_symmetry.space_group_name_H-M   'P 1'
#
loop_
_entity.id
_entity.type
_entity.pdbx_description
1 polymer ?
#
loop_
_entity_poly.entity_id
_entity_poly.type
_entity_poly.pdbx_seq_one_letter_code
_entity_poly.pdbx_strand_id
1 'polypeptide(L)'
;MLLNSLATAGRAGQLLAPAACSLLPKLSQQFQQARGMLWSVEKEQGHKYKDVDSIINHKEINAALESTKKASQDPVAIKAILEAAKERSFLTNYTPGKSEYVQGLTVEECATLLNIDANNADLMDMVYDTAFAIKNRIYGNRIVLFAPLYIANYCVNSCTYCAFRAGNKGLQRTALSDDDIREEVGALERQGHRRLLVLTGEHPKYTFDQFLHALHVINSVKTDPCGNIRRVNVEIPTLSVSDMRRLKATDCVGTFTLFQETYHRPTFAKMHVSGPKSDFNHRLLTQDRAFRGGIDDVGIGTLFGLYDYKYEVLAMLQHSNHLEAEYGAGPHTISVPRLRPADGSDLSIRPPYEVDDANFKKLVAIIRIAVPYTGMILSTRESPQMRDELLQVGMSQMSAGSRTDVGAYHRDDNEATEKHLGDLSGQFSLMDHRTASEVVKDLMAKGYVPSWCTACYRKGRTGEHFMKIAKAGNIHNFCHPNSLLTLQEYLNDYGDEEAKKIGEQLIAKEAAEGLSDSAKRMLSRKMAKVNAGEHDVYI
;
A
#
# COMPACT_ATOMS: atom_id res chain seq x y z
N MET A 1 40.20 -13.73 -67.03
CA MET A 1 38.83 -14.22 -66.73
C MET A 1 38.69 -14.21 -65.21
N LEU A 2 38.41 -13.09 -64.53
CA LEU A 2 37.50 -11.98 -64.83
C LEU A 2 36.08 -12.47 -65.14
N LEU A 3 35.19 -12.31 -64.14
CA LEU A 3 33.89 -11.62 -64.21
C LEU A 3 33.29 -11.67 -62.78
N ASN A 4 33.32 -10.61 -61.95
CA ASN A 4 32.54 -9.35 -61.98
C ASN A 4 31.03 -9.63 -62.10
N SER A 5 30.07 -8.97 -61.42
CA SER A 5 30.00 -7.71 -60.63
C SER A 5 28.53 -7.60 -60.19
N LEU A 6 28.16 -7.09 -59.00
CA LEU A 6 27.62 -5.73 -58.74
C LEU A 6 27.05 -5.81 -57.30
N ALA A 7 27.49 -5.07 -56.29
CA ALA A 7 27.36 -3.62 -56.06
C ALA A 7 25.90 -3.10 -56.02
N THR A 8 25.47 -2.79 -54.79
CA THR A 8 24.68 -1.62 -54.35
C THR A 8 23.25 -1.39 -54.84
N ALA A 9 22.29 -1.53 -53.92
CA ALA A 9 21.20 -0.58 -53.59
C ALA A 9 20.39 -1.22 -52.44
N GLY A 10 20.18 -0.63 -51.27
CA GLY A 10 19.66 0.72 -51.04
C GLY A 10 18.26 0.59 -50.45
N ARG A 11 18.13 0.88 -49.14
CA ARG A 11 16.91 1.29 -48.42
C ARG A 11 15.55 0.93 -49.06
N ALA A 12 14.83 -0.03 -48.48
CA ALA A 12 13.37 0.00 -48.40
C ALA A 12 12.88 -0.97 -47.31
N GLY A 13 12.27 -0.45 -46.24
CA GLY A 13 11.36 -1.28 -45.42
C GLY A 13 11.51 -1.29 -43.90
N GLN A 14 12.15 -0.31 -43.26
CA GLN A 14 11.64 0.14 -41.96
C GLN A 14 10.24 0.70 -42.19
N LEU A 15 9.19 -0.13 -42.06
CA LEU A 15 7.78 0.27 -42.01
C LEU A 15 6.90 -0.94 -41.64
N LEU A 16 7.16 -1.55 -40.49
CA LEU A 16 6.16 -2.32 -39.75
C LEU A 16 6.21 -1.88 -38.27
N ALA A 17 5.74 -0.66 -38.05
CA ALA A 17 5.41 -0.12 -36.74
C ALA A 17 4.00 -0.62 -36.29
N PRO A 18 3.45 -0.09 -35.21
CA PRO A 18 3.28 -0.62 -33.85
C PRO A 18 2.07 -1.57 -33.66
N ALA A 19 1.41 -2.00 -34.75
CA ALA A 19 0.12 -2.70 -34.66
C ALA A 19 0.21 -4.10 -33.99
N ALA A 20 1.33 -4.81 -34.18
CA ALA A 20 1.53 -6.17 -33.65
C ALA A 20 1.60 -6.21 -32.11
N CYS A 21 2.09 -5.16 -31.44
CA CYS A 21 2.11 -5.08 -29.98
C CYS A 21 0.73 -4.85 -29.35
N SER A 22 -0.24 -4.33 -30.11
CA SER A 22 -1.60 -4.06 -29.61
C SER A 22 -2.59 -5.22 -29.78
N LEU A 23 -2.27 -6.18 -30.67
CA LEU A 23 -3.14 -7.33 -30.99
C LEU A 23 -2.87 -8.55 -30.10
N LEU A 24 -1.62 -8.77 -29.69
CA LEU A 24 -1.23 -9.88 -28.81
C LEU A 24 -1.91 -9.86 -27.42
N PRO A 25 -2.06 -8.71 -26.72
CA PRO A 25 -2.75 -8.65 -25.44
C PRO A 25 -4.25 -8.98 -25.56
N LYS A 26 -4.92 -8.45 -26.60
CA LYS A 26 -6.35 -8.71 -26.84
C LYS A 26 -6.66 -10.17 -27.14
N LEU A 27 -5.82 -10.84 -27.94
CA LEU A 27 -5.91 -12.28 -28.17
C LEU A 27 -5.69 -13.04 -26.85
N SER A 28 -4.68 -12.68 -26.06
CA SER A 28 -4.41 -13.33 -24.78
C SER A 28 -5.58 -13.23 -23.79
N GLN A 29 -6.24 -12.07 -23.70
CA GLN A 29 -7.38 -11.87 -22.82
C GLN A 29 -8.62 -12.63 -23.31
N GLN A 30 -8.89 -12.67 -24.62
CA GLN A 30 -9.95 -13.50 -25.20
C GLN A 30 -9.71 -15.00 -24.98
N PHE A 31 -8.46 -15.46 -25.10
CA PHE A 31 -8.08 -16.84 -24.76
C PHE A 31 -8.25 -17.14 -23.26
N GLN A 32 -7.88 -16.21 -22.38
CA GLN A 32 -8.06 -16.35 -20.93
C GLN A 32 -9.54 -16.37 -20.54
N GLN A 33 -10.35 -15.52 -21.17
CA GLN A 33 -11.80 -15.48 -21.02
C GLN A 33 -12.45 -16.77 -21.51
N ALA A 34 -12.06 -17.26 -22.69
CA ALA A 34 -12.56 -18.53 -23.25
C ALA A 34 -12.22 -19.74 -22.37
N ARG A 35 -11.11 -19.67 -21.63
CA ARG A 35 -10.71 -20.68 -20.64
C ARG A 35 -11.32 -20.46 -19.24
N GLY A 36 -12.17 -19.44 -19.07
CA GLY A 36 -12.81 -19.12 -17.79
C GLY A 36 -11.83 -18.73 -16.69
N MET A 37 -10.64 -18.23 -17.03
CA MET A 37 -9.58 -17.94 -16.05
C MET A 37 -9.69 -16.54 -15.43
N LEU A 38 -10.48 -15.65 -16.02
CA LEU A 38 -10.66 -14.28 -15.54
C LEU A 38 -11.65 -14.23 -14.40
N TRP A 39 -11.24 -13.62 -13.28
CA TRP A 39 -12.10 -13.42 -12.12
C TRP A 39 -13.12 -12.30 -12.32
N SER A 40 -12.74 -11.29 -13.11
CA SER A 40 -13.58 -10.19 -13.56
C SER A 40 -13.32 -9.93 -15.05
N VAL A 41 -14.39 -9.68 -15.81
CA VAL A 41 -14.33 -9.47 -17.25
C VAL A 41 -14.87 -8.09 -17.58
N GLU A 42 -14.13 -7.32 -18.36
CA GLU A 42 -14.60 -6.01 -18.83
C GLU A 42 -15.77 -6.18 -19.81
N LYS A 43 -16.94 -5.66 -19.40
CA LYS A 43 -18.17 -5.69 -20.20
C LYS A 43 -18.46 -4.35 -20.86
N GLU A 44 -17.87 -3.27 -20.35
CA GLU A 44 -18.08 -1.92 -20.86
C GLU A 44 -17.12 -1.61 -21.99
N GLN A 45 -17.68 -1.18 -23.12
CA GLN A 45 -16.91 -0.69 -24.25
C GLN A 45 -16.81 0.84 -24.22
N GLY A 46 -15.81 1.39 -24.92
CA GLY A 46 -15.70 2.84 -25.12
C GLY A 46 -14.92 3.60 -24.05
N HIS A 47 -14.45 2.93 -22.99
CA HIS A 47 -13.49 3.52 -22.06
C HIS A 47 -12.20 3.89 -22.79
N LYS A 48 -11.89 5.19 -22.85
CA LYS A 48 -10.60 5.68 -23.36
C LYS A 48 -9.69 5.99 -22.19
N TYR A 49 -8.54 5.33 -22.11
CA TYR A 49 -7.51 5.58 -21.09
C TYR A 49 -6.35 6.36 -21.72
N LYS A 50 -5.55 7.02 -20.90
CA LYS A 50 -4.25 7.52 -21.36
C LYS A 50 -3.38 6.35 -21.83
N ASP A 51 -2.50 6.65 -22.76
CA ASP A 51 -1.52 5.68 -23.21
C ASP A 51 -0.59 5.31 -22.05
N VAL A 52 -0.37 4.02 -21.85
CA VAL A 52 0.42 3.49 -20.73
C VAL A 52 1.88 3.98 -20.74
N ASP A 53 2.45 4.26 -21.91
CA ASP A 53 3.81 4.81 -22.02
C ASP A 53 3.85 6.33 -21.76
N SER A 54 2.69 7.00 -21.79
CA SER A 54 2.53 8.37 -21.27
C SER A 54 2.34 8.43 -19.76
N ILE A 55 1.87 7.34 -19.15
CA ILE A 55 1.76 7.21 -17.68
C ILE A 55 3.13 6.88 -17.09
N ILE A 56 3.83 5.88 -17.65
CA ILE A 56 5.16 5.47 -17.22
C ILE A 56 6.16 5.75 -18.34
N ASN A 57 6.83 6.90 -18.25
CA ASN A 57 7.81 7.31 -19.25
C ASN A 57 9.19 6.71 -18.93
N HIS A 58 9.40 5.51 -19.44
CA HIS A 58 10.64 4.74 -19.30
C HIS A 58 11.91 5.53 -19.69
N LYS A 59 11.82 6.36 -20.74
CA LYS A 59 12.99 7.12 -21.24
C LYS A 59 13.35 8.25 -20.29
N GLU A 60 12.35 8.96 -19.79
CA GLU A 60 12.53 10.03 -18.82
C GLU A 60 13.12 9.51 -17.51
N ILE A 61 12.61 8.40 -16.98
CA ILE A 61 13.15 7.77 -15.76
C ILE A 61 14.64 7.46 -15.92
N ASN A 62 15.00 6.76 -17.00
CA ASN A 62 16.40 6.38 -17.25
C ASN A 62 17.29 7.60 -17.48
N ALA A 63 16.80 8.60 -18.22
CA ALA A 63 17.53 9.85 -18.44
C ALA A 63 17.78 10.59 -17.13
N ALA A 64 16.77 10.72 -16.27
CA ALA A 64 16.88 11.38 -14.97
C ALA A 64 17.85 10.65 -14.03
N LEU A 65 17.80 9.31 -13.99
CA LEU A 65 18.74 8.52 -13.19
C LEU A 65 20.19 8.66 -13.67
N GLU A 66 20.42 8.88 -14.96
CA GLU A 66 21.77 9.09 -15.49
C GLU A 66 22.25 10.54 -15.27
N SER A 67 21.43 11.53 -15.62
CA SER A 67 21.82 12.95 -15.61
C SER A 67 22.07 13.48 -14.20
N THR A 68 21.38 12.94 -13.20
CA THR A 68 21.42 13.44 -11.81
C THR A 68 22.54 12.85 -10.96
N LYS A 69 23.32 11.87 -11.45
CA LYS A 69 24.42 11.22 -10.70
C LYS A 69 25.47 12.21 -10.18
N LYS A 70 25.74 13.28 -10.93
CA LYS A 70 26.69 14.31 -10.51
C LYS A 70 26.07 15.25 -9.48
N ALA A 71 24.81 15.63 -9.67
CA ALA A 71 24.08 16.48 -8.75
C ALA A 71 23.85 15.81 -7.38
N SER A 72 23.70 14.48 -7.36
CA SER A 72 23.55 13.69 -6.13
C SER A 72 24.81 13.61 -5.26
N GLN A 73 25.91 14.21 -5.70
CA GLN A 73 27.16 14.34 -4.94
C GLN A 73 27.36 15.77 -4.42
N ASP A 74 26.51 16.72 -4.80
CA ASP A 74 26.60 18.13 -4.40
C ASP A 74 25.68 18.40 -3.19
N PRO A 75 26.25 18.61 -1.98
CA PRO A 75 25.46 18.87 -0.78
C PRO A 75 24.61 20.13 -0.89
N VAL A 76 25.04 21.14 -1.66
CA VAL A 76 24.29 22.39 -1.83
C VAL A 76 23.04 22.14 -2.66
N ALA A 77 23.16 21.39 -3.75
CA ALA A 77 22.02 21.01 -4.59
C ALA A 77 21.01 20.14 -3.81
N ILE A 78 21.49 19.15 -3.05
CA ILE A 78 20.64 18.28 -2.24
C ILE A 78 19.89 19.08 -1.16
N LYS A 79 20.61 19.95 -0.45
CA LYS A 79 20.01 20.80 0.57
C LYS A 79 18.91 21.69 -0.01
N ALA A 80 19.15 22.29 -1.17
CA ALA A 80 18.14 23.11 -1.85
C ALA A 80 16.87 22.31 -2.22
N ILE A 81 17.04 21.07 -2.72
CA ILE A 81 15.90 20.18 -3.03
C ILE A 81 15.10 19.88 -1.76
N LEU A 82 15.78 19.53 -0.67
CA LEU A 82 15.14 19.16 0.60
C LEU A 82 14.44 20.34 1.27
N GLU A 83 15.05 21.52 1.28
CA GLU A 83 14.44 22.75 1.80
C GLU A 83 13.18 23.11 1.00
N ALA A 84 13.26 23.08 -0.34
CA ALA A 84 12.11 23.35 -1.19
C ALA A 84 10.98 22.33 -0.99
N ALA A 85 11.30 21.03 -0.87
CA ALA A 85 10.30 19.99 -0.59
C ALA A 85 9.62 20.18 0.78
N LYS A 86 10.39 20.60 1.79
CA LYS A 86 9.88 20.89 3.13
C LYS A 86 8.95 22.11 3.12
N GLU A 87 9.35 23.22 2.51
CA GLU A 87 8.51 24.42 2.38
C GLU A 87 7.18 24.12 1.69
N ARG A 88 7.25 23.41 0.56
CA ARG A 88 6.09 22.96 -0.20
C ARG A 88 5.13 22.11 0.64
N SER A 89 5.66 21.14 1.39
CA SER A 89 4.88 20.24 2.24
C SER A 89 4.31 20.92 3.49
N PHE A 90 4.96 21.97 3.99
CA PHE A 90 4.53 22.68 5.20
C PHE A 90 3.49 23.76 4.90
N LEU A 91 3.27 24.07 3.61
CA LEU A 91 2.34 25.07 3.10
C LEU A 91 2.68 26.49 3.58
N THR A 92 3.96 26.77 3.87
CA THR A 92 4.42 28.10 4.28
C THR A 92 4.29 29.06 3.10
N ASN A 93 3.43 30.08 3.21
CA ASN A 93 3.15 31.07 2.17
C ASN A 93 2.62 30.48 0.83
N TYR A 94 2.03 29.28 0.86
CA TYR A 94 1.53 28.62 -0.34
C TYR A 94 0.02 28.80 -0.54
N THR A 95 -0.38 29.23 -1.72
CA THR A 95 -1.79 29.16 -2.17
C THR A 95 -2.01 27.79 -2.79
N PRO A 96 -2.90 26.94 -2.25
CA PRO A 96 -3.11 25.59 -2.76
C PRO A 96 -3.34 25.54 -4.28
N GLY A 97 -2.42 24.94 -5.03
CA GLY A 97 -2.67 24.52 -6.41
C GLY A 97 -3.67 23.36 -6.46
N LYS A 98 -4.08 22.96 -7.68
CA LYS A 98 -5.03 21.84 -7.84
C LYS A 98 -4.46 20.49 -7.37
N SER A 99 -3.15 20.27 -7.44
CA SER A 99 -2.50 18.95 -7.25
C SER A 99 -1.56 18.86 -6.02
N GLU A 100 -1.53 17.71 -5.34
CA GLU A 100 -0.63 17.41 -4.21
C GLU A 100 0.85 17.33 -4.60
N TYR A 101 1.14 16.93 -5.85
CA TYR A 101 2.50 16.78 -6.37
C TYR A 101 3.16 18.10 -6.74
N VAL A 102 2.37 19.17 -6.86
CA VAL A 102 2.91 20.54 -6.89
C VAL A 102 3.62 20.85 -5.56
N GLN A 103 3.42 20.02 -4.53
CA GLN A 103 4.12 20.12 -3.25
C GLN A 103 5.16 19.01 -3.00
N GLY A 104 5.19 17.99 -3.85
CA GLY A 104 6.11 16.84 -3.76
C GLY A 104 7.45 17.09 -4.44
N LEU A 105 8.12 16.02 -4.87
CA LEU A 105 9.33 16.09 -5.70
C LEU A 105 8.99 15.95 -7.18
N THR A 106 9.75 16.64 -8.04
CA THR A 106 9.79 16.33 -9.47
C THR A 106 10.53 15.03 -9.73
N VAL A 107 10.42 14.48 -10.96
CA VAL A 107 11.16 13.27 -11.37
C VAL A 107 12.68 13.48 -11.22
N GLU A 108 13.21 14.65 -11.61
CA GLU A 108 14.64 14.96 -11.53
C GLU A 108 15.11 15.15 -10.08
N GLU A 109 14.34 15.86 -9.25
CA GLU A 109 14.63 16.01 -7.82
C GLU A 109 14.63 14.65 -7.12
N CYS A 110 13.62 13.81 -7.38
CA CYS A 110 13.52 12.47 -6.80
C CYS A 110 14.67 11.58 -7.27
N ALA A 111 15.05 11.64 -8.56
CA ALA A 111 16.18 10.88 -9.11
C ALA A 111 17.50 11.30 -8.47
N THR A 112 17.68 12.60 -8.24
CA THR A 112 18.85 13.16 -7.55
C THR A 112 18.98 12.59 -6.14
N LEU A 113 17.90 12.59 -5.35
CA LEU A 113 17.93 12.01 -4.01
C LEU A 113 18.14 10.50 -4.01
N LEU A 114 17.54 9.77 -4.95
CA LEU A 114 17.72 8.31 -5.09
C LEU A 114 19.16 7.94 -5.47
N ASN A 115 19.87 8.83 -6.15
CA ASN A 115 21.26 8.64 -6.53
C ASN A 115 22.29 8.95 -5.43
N ILE A 116 21.85 9.46 -4.28
CA ILE A 116 22.70 9.61 -3.10
C ILE A 116 23.21 8.21 -2.68
N ASP A 117 24.51 8.08 -2.41
CA ASP A 117 25.07 6.87 -1.82
C ASP A 117 24.54 6.72 -0.39
N ALA A 118 23.96 5.57 -0.06
CA ALA A 118 23.42 5.32 1.28
C ALA A 118 24.50 5.35 2.37
N ASN A 119 25.78 5.22 2.01
CA ASN A 119 26.91 5.34 2.93
C ASN A 119 27.33 6.78 3.22
N ASN A 120 26.81 7.77 2.50
CA ASN A 120 27.06 9.18 2.79
C ASN A 120 26.15 9.63 3.94
N ALA A 121 26.63 9.44 5.18
CA ALA A 121 25.87 9.72 6.40
C ALA A 121 25.33 11.16 6.45
N ASP A 122 26.17 12.16 6.16
CA ASP A 122 25.77 13.57 6.22
C ASP A 122 24.60 13.89 5.28
N LEU A 123 24.65 13.39 4.03
CA LEU A 123 23.56 13.59 3.08
C LEU A 123 22.32 12.80 3.47
N MET A 124 22.48 11.59 3.97
CA MET A 124 21.37 10.73 4.37
C MET A 124 20.65 11.25 5.60
N ASP A 125 21.36 11.82 6.57
CA ASP A 125 20.77 12.45 7.76
C ASP A 125 19.87 13.62 7.36
N MET A 126 20.31 14.47 6.42
CA MET A 126 19.45 15.54 5.89
C MET A 126 18.18 15.00 5.22
N VAL A 127 18.26 13.90 4.48
CA VAL A 127 17.10 13.24 3.86
C VAL A 127 16.16 12.69 4.93
N TYR A 128 16.69 12.00 5.94
CA TYR A 128 15.89 11.41 7.02
C TYR A 128 15.21 12.47 7.88
N ASP A 129 15.92 13.53 8.26
CA ASP A 129 15.37 14.66 9.03
C ASP A 129 14.25 15.35 8.26
N THR A 130 14.43 15.55 6.95
CA THR A 130 13.41 16.17 6.10
C THR A 130 12.17 15.27 6.02
N ALA A 131 12.35 13.98 5.78
CA ALA A 131 11.25 13.02 5.71
C ALA A 131 10.49 12.91 7.04
N PHE A 132 11.21 12.90 8.17
CA PHE A 132 10.62 12.89 9.51
C PHE A 132 9.85 14.17 9.80
N ALA A 133 10.40 15.34 9.44
CA ALA A 133 9.73 16.62 9.61
C ALA A 133 8.42 16.68 8.82
N ILE A 134 8.42 16.23 7.56
CA ILE A 134 7.22 16.14 6.72
C ILE A 134 6.21 15.17 7.32
N LYS A 135 6.66 13.97 7.74
CA LYS A 135 5.80 13.00 8.42
C LYS A 135 5.15 13.61 9.65
N ASN A 136 5.91 14.25 10.53
CA ASN A 136 5.38 14.82 11.78
C ASN A 136 4.42 15.98 11.52
N ARG A 137 4.69 16.80 10.51
CA ARG A 137 3.79 17.90 10.12
C ARG A 137 2.40 17.40 9.71
N ILE A 138 2.34 16.29 8.99
CA ILE A 138 1.10 15.76 8.39
C ILE A 138 0.46 14.69 9.29
N TYR A 139 1.22 13.65 9.63
CA TYR A 139 0.77 12.48 10.38
C TYR A 139 1.04 12.59 11.89
N GLY A 140 1.97 13.44 12.30
CA GLY A 140 2.46 13.42 13.68
C GLY A 140 3.08 12.08 14.04
N ASN A 141 2.96 11.72 15.31
CA ASN A 141 3.32 10.43 15.89
C ASN A 141 2.20 9.38 15.78
N ARG A 142 1.15 9.61 14.99
CA ARG A 142 0.02 8.68 14.86
C ARG A 142 0.37 7.55 13.92
N ILE A 143 0.07 6.32 14.31
CA ILE A 143 0.28 5.13 13.50
C ILE A 143 -1.03 4.34 13.42
N VAL A 144 -1.59 4.25 12.21
CA VAL A 144 -2.85 3.51 12.00
C VAL A 144 -2.57 2.02 11.91
N LEU A 145 -3.24 1.23 12.74
CA LEU A 145 -3.10 -0.22 12.79
C LEU A 145 -4.20 -0.93 11.99
N PHE A 146 -3.82 -2.03 11.33
CA PHE A 146 -4.72 -2.93 10.63
C PHE A 146 -4.18 -4.37 10.70
N ALA A 147 -4.97 -5.34 10.24
CA ALA A 147 -4.52 -6.72 10.05
C ALA A 147 -4.87 -7.22 8.64
N PRO A 148 -3.99 -7.99 7.98
CA PRO A 148 -4.34 -8.68 6.75
C PRO A 148 -5.22 -9.90 7.06
N LEU A 149 -6.28 -10.12 6.28
CA LEU A 149 -7.14 -11.30 6.34
C LEU A 149 -7.10 -12.01 4.99
N TYR A 150 -6.40 -13.14 4.93
CA TYR A 150 -6.33 -13.98 3.72
C TYR A 150 -7.52 -14.94 3.70
N ILE A 151 -8.45 -14.74 2.78
CA ILE A 151 -9.67 -15.58 2.72
C ILE A 151 -9.54 -16.75 1.74
N ALA A 152 -8.57 -16.71 0.82
CA ALA A 152 -8.24 -17.83 -0.05
C ALA A 152 -6.84 -17.72 -0.66
N ASN A 153 -6.22 -18.87 -0.95
CA ASN A 153 -4.89 -18.97 -1.57
C ASN A 153 -4.88 -19.67 -2.95
N TYR A 154 -6.04 -19.92 -3.55
CA TYR A 154 -6.10 -20.40 -4.94
C TYR A 154 -5.62 -19.31 -5.90
N CYS A 155 -4.77 -19.66 -6.86
CA CYS A 155 -4.34 -18.70 -7.87
C CYS A 155 -4.00 -19.41 -9.18
N VAL A 156 -4.48 -18.88 -10.31
CA VAL A 156 -4.14 -19.35 -11.66
C VAL A 156 -2.87 -18.71 -12.22
N ASN A 157 -2.41 -17.61 -11.61
CA ASN A 157 -1.21 -16.92 -12.04
C ASN A 157 0.05 -17.67 -11.62
N SER A 158 1.10 -17.60 -12.45
CA SER A 158 2.41 -18.18 -12.16
C SER A 158 3.46 -17.09 -11.93
N CYS A 159 3.26 -16.30 -10.86
CA CYS A 159 4.23 -15.29 -10.43
C CYS A 159 5.47 -15.99 -9.85
N THR A 160 6.66 -15.70 -10.35
CA THR A 160 7.90 -16.43 -9.96
C THR A 160 8.32 -16.21 -8.52
N TYR A 161 7.86 -15.15 -7.88
CA TYR A 161 8.24 -14.69 -6.53
C TYR A 161 7.22 -15.05 -5.42
N CYS A 162 6.10 -15.71 -5.75
CA CYS A 162 4.97 -15.85 -4.82
C CYS A 162 4.69 -17.31 -4.48
N ALA A 163 4.47 -17.61 -3.20
CA ALA A 163 4.12 -18.97 -2.76
C ALA A 163 2.80 -19.46 -3.36
N PHE A 164 1.82 -18.57 -3.53
CA PHE A 164 0.49 -18.92 -4.03
C PHE A 164 0.46 -19.16 -5.54
N ARG A 165 1.58 -19.07 -6.27
CA ARG A 165 1.64 -19.30 -7.72
C ARG A 165 1.06 -20.66 -8.11
N ALA A 166 0.40 -20.75 -9.26
CA ALA A 166 -0.23 -21.98 -9.77
C ALA A 166 0.77 -23.16 -9.95
N GLY A 167 2.04 -22.82 -10.18
CA GLY A 167 3.14 -23.77 -10.32
C GLY A 167 3.58 -24.42 -9.00
N ASN A 168 3.26 -23.84 -7.84
CA ASN A 168 3.56 -24.44 -6.55
C ASN A 168 2.52 -25.54 -6.25
N LYS A 169 2.92 -26.80 -6.46
CA LYS A 169 2.09 -27.99 -6.23
C LYS A 169 2.21 -28.53 -4.80
N GLY A 170 3.20 -28.07 -4.02
CA GLY A 170 3.36 -28.43 -2.61
C GLY A 170 2.45 -27.63 -1.68
N LEU A 171 1.92 -26.48 -2.12
CA LEU A 171 1.02 -25.65 -1.32
C LEU A 171 -0.39 -26.26 -1.24
N GLN A 172 -0.87 -26.50 -0.02
CA GLN A 172 -2.26 -26.84 0.24
C GLN A 172 -3.19 -25.68 -0.12
N ARG A 173 -4.17 -25.93 -0.98
CA ARG A 173 -5.11 -24.91 -1.45
C ARG A 173 -6.37 -24.86 -0.59
N THR A 174 -6.68 -23.69 -0.07
CA THR A 174 -7.82 -23.46 0.81
C THR A 174 -8.50 -22.12 0.53
N ALA A 175 -9.79 -22.08 0.85
CA ALA A 175 -10.65 -20.91 0.85
C ALA A 175 -11.57 -21.03 2.07
N LEU A 176 -11.72 -19.95 2.81
CA LEU A 176 -12.52 -19.93 4.02
C LEU A 176 -14.01 -20.06 3.70
N SER A 177 -14.72 -20.85 4.50
CA SER A 177 -16.18 -20.85 4.56
C SER A 177 -16.70 -19.62 5.30
N ASP A 178 -18.01 -19.37 5.26
CA ASP A 178 -18.62 -18.28 6.02
C ASP A 178 -18.35 -18.42 7.52
N ASP A 179 -18.34 -19.64 8.06
CA ASP A 179 -18.06 -19.89 9.48
C ASP A 179 -16.59 -19.61 9.81
N ASP A 180 -15.66 -20.08 8.98
CA ASP A 180 -14.23 -19.77 9.15
C ASP A 180 -13.98 -18.25 9.09
N ILE A 181 -14.67 -17.53 8.19
CA ILE A 181 -14.59 -16.06 8.10
C ILE A 181 -15.07 -15.43 9.41
N ARG A 182 -16.21 -15.90 9.98
CA ARG A 182 -16.72 -15.37 11.25
C ARG A 182 -15.74 -15.60 12.38
N GLU A 183 -15.12 -16.77 12.43
CA GLU A 183 -14.12 -17.11 13.44
C GLU A 183 -12.86 -16.26 13.31
N GLU A 184 -12.29 -16.12 12.10
CA GLU A 184 -11.12 -15.28 11.83
C GLU A 184 -11.36 -13.82 12.20
N VAL A 185 -12.48 -13.25 11.73
CA VAL A 185 -12.83 -11.85 12.01
C VAL A 185 -13.11 -11.66 13.50
N GLY A 186 -13.78 -12.62 14.14
CA GLY A 186 -14.03 -12.57 15.57
C GLY A 186 -12.75 -12.60 16.39
N ALA A 187 -11.74 -13.40 15.99
CA ALA A 187 -10.43 -13.40 16.62
C ALA A 187 -9.72 -12.05 16.45
N LEU A 188 -9.76 -11.46 15.26
CA LEU A 188 -9.19 -10.14 14.98
C LEU A 188 -9.89 -9.02 15.78
N GLU A 189 -11.22 -9.07 15.92
CA GLU A 189 -11.96 -8.11 16.75
C GLU A 189 -11.62 -8.24 18.24
N ARG A 190 -11.42 -9.47 18.73
CA ARG A 190 -10.96 -9.73 20.12
C ARG A 190 -9.52 -9.28 20.37
N GLN A 191 -8.71 -9.10 19.32
CA GLN A 191 -7.39 -8.47 19.39
C GLN A 191 -7.46 -6.93 19.33
N GLY A 192 -8.67 -6.35 19.25
CA GLY A 192 -8.91 -4.91 19.19
C GLY A 192 -8.82 -4.32 17.77
N HIS A 193 -8.69 -5.13 16.72
CA HIS A 193 -8.69 -4.60 15.36
C HIS A 193 -10.06 -4.01 14.99
N ARG A 194 -10.01 -2.97 14.15
CA ARG A 194 -11.17 -2.30 13.53
C ARG A 194 -10.99 -2.11 12.02
N ARG A 195 -9.81 -2.46 11.50
CA ARG A 195 -9.40 -2.21 10.12
C ARG A 195 -8.77 -3.47 9.58
N LEU A 196 -9.31 -3.98 8.48
CA LEU A 196 -8.79 -5.17 7.81
C LEU A 196 -8.29 -4.81 6.41
N LEU A 197 -7.30 -5.56 5.95
CA LEU A 197 -6.95 -5.67 4.54
C LEU A 197 -7.32 -7.08 4.09
N VAL A 198 -8.37 -7.24 3.30
CA VAL A 198 -8.84 -8.56 2.84
C VAL A 198 -8.12 -8.92 1.55
N LEU A 199 -7.50 -10.11 1.53
CA LEU A 199 -6.69 -10.59 0.41
C LEU A 199 -7.20 -11.94 -0.11
N THR A 200 -7.11 -12.12 -1.42
CA THR A 200 -7.36 -13.41 -2.07
C THR A 200 -6.51 -13.56 -3.33
N GLY A 201 -6.19 -14.79 -3.70
CA GLY A 201 -5.59 -15.07 -5.01
C GLY A 201 -6.58 -14.89 -6.17
N GLU A 202 -6.10 -15.06 -7.40
CA GLU A 202 -6.95 -14.97 -8.61
C GLU A 202 -7.32 -16.36 -9.09
N HIS A 203 -8.56 -16.82 -8.86
CA HIS A 203 -8.98 -18.14 -9.33
C HIS A 203 -10.48 -18.23 -9.60
N PRO A 204 -10.92 -18.93 -10.68
CA PRO A 204 -12.34 -19.11 -10.97
C PRO A 204 -13.09 -20.08 -10.04
N LYS A 205 -12.45 -20.55 -8.95
CA LYS A 205 -13.07 -21.48 -7.99
C LYS A 205 -14.01 -20.73 -7.04
N TYR A 206 -13.76 -19.45 -6.84
CA TYR A 206 -14.68 -18.53 -6.21
C TYR A 206 -14.94 -17.37 -7.17
N THR A 207 -16.20 -17.01 -7.35
CA THR A 207 -16.60 -15.89 -8.19
C THR A 207 -16.39 -14.56 -7.45
N PHE A 208 -16.42 -13.46 -8.19
CA PHE A 208 -16.46 -12.14 -7.56
C PHE A 208 -17.72 -11.97 -6.69
N ASP A 209 -18.85 -12.60 -7.04
CA ASP A 209 -20.08 -12.57 -6.25
C ASP A 209 -19.90 -13.22 -4.87
N GLN A 210 -19.17 -14.35 -4.83
CA GLN A 210 -18.80 -14.98 -3.56
C GLN A 210 -17.87 -14.11 -2.72
N PHE A 211 -17.01 -13.30 -3.35
CA PHE A 211 -16.20 -12.31 -2.64
C PHE A 211 -17.04 -11.16 -2.06
N LEU A 212 -18.02 -10.65 -2.82
CA LEU A 212 -18.96 -9.64 -2.30
C LEU A 212 -19.77 -10.19 -1.12
N HIS A 213 -20.18 -11.46 -1.18
CA HIS A 213 -20.82 -12.16 -0.06
C HIS A 213 -19.89 -12.26 1.16
N ALA A 214 -18.63 -12.66 0.95
CA ALA A 214 -17.63 -12.72 2.03
C ALA A 214 -17.42 -11.35 2.70
N LEU A 215 -17.39 -10.25 1.94
CA LEU A 215 -17.33 -8.90 2.51
C LEU A 215 -18.52 -8.57 3.41
N HIS A 216 -19.72 -9.02 3.02
CA HIS A 216 -20.92 -8.86 3.83
C HIS A 216 -20.81 -9.66 5.14
N VAL A 217 -20.36 -10.92 5.07
CA VAL A 217 -20.11 -11.75 6.26
C VAL A 217 -19.10 -11.06 7.19
N ILE A 218 -17.96 -10.60 6.67
CA ILE A 218 -16.93 -9.88 7.45
C ILE A 218 -17.54 -8.67 8.19
N ASN A 219 -18.34 -7.86 7.51
CA ASN A 219 -18.93 -6.66 8.10
C ASN A 219 -20.03 -6.97 9.14
N SER A 220 -20.68 -8.15 9.02
CA SER A 220 -21.74 -8.61 9.92
C SER A 220 -21.24 -9.12 11.26
N VAL A 221 -19.97 -9.54 11.35
CA VAL A 221 -19.38 -10.05 12.59
C VAL A 221 -19.34 -8.94 13.64
N LYS A 222 -19.74 -9.31 14.86
CA LYS A 222 -19.64 -8.51 16.07
C LYS A 222 -19.30 -9.44 17.22
N THR A 223 -18.28 -9.10 17.98
CA THR A 223 -17.84 -9.87 19.15
C THR A 223 -17.86 -9.02 20.40
N ASP A 224 -18.01 -9.64 21.57
CA ASP A 224 -17.84 -8.94 22.84
C ASP A 224 -16.38 -8.50 23.02
N PRO A 225 -16.11 -7.38 23.73
CA PRO A 225 -17.09 -6.49 24.35
C PRO A 225 -17.72 -5.46 23.38
N CYS A 226 -17.08 -5.19 22.24
CA CYS A 226 -17.48 -4.13 21.30
C CYS A 226 -16.88 -4.29 19.89
N GLY A 227 -16.49 -5.51 19.54
CA GLY A 227 -15.91 -5.89 18.26
C GLY A 227 -16.73 -5.39 17.08
N ASN A 228 -16.06 -4.65 16.19
CA ASN A 228 -16.66 -4.14 14.98
C ASN A 228 -15.58 -3.77 13.95
N ILE A 229 -15.53 -4.47 12.81
CA ILE A 229 -14.71 -4.02 11.68
C ILE A 229 -15.33 -2.77 11.03
N ARG A 230 -14.59 -1.68 11.08
CA ARG A 230 -15.03 -0.31 10.72
C ARG A 230 -14.62 0.14 9.33
N ARG A 231 -13.60 -0.51 8.76
CA ARG A 231 -13.11 -0.27 7.39
C ARG A 231 -12.45 -1.53 6.87
N VAL A 232 -12.86 -1.96 5.68
CA VAL A 232 -12.19 -3.03 4.95
C VAL A 232 -11.48 -2.43 3.75
N ASN A 233 -10.16 -2.56 3.70
CA ASN A 233 -9.42 -2.40 2.45
C ASN A 233 -9.38 -3.76 1.76
N VAL A 234 -9.25 -3.77 0.43
CA VAL A 234 -9.12 -5.02 -0.33
C VAL A 234 -7.84 -5.00 -1.15
N GLU A 235 -7.11 -6.11 -1.18
CA GLU A 235 -5.98 -6.36 -2.09
C GLU A 235 -6.28 -7.61 -2.90
N ILE A 236 -6.92 -7.41 -4.04
CA ILE A 236 -7.55 -8.46 -4.85
C ILE A 236 -7.15 -8.32 -6.31
N PRO A 237 -7.43 -9.33 -7.16
CA PRO A 237 -7.13 -9.26 -8.58
C PRO A 237 -7.78 -8.07 -9.28
N THR A 238 -7.29 -7.78 -10.47
CA THR A 238 -7.79 -6.67 -11.29
C THR A 238 -9.28 -6.86 -11.62
N LEU A 239 -10.08 -5.80 -11.41
CA LEU A 239 -11.50 -5.78 -11.74
C LEU A 239 -11.80 -4.93 -12.98
N SER A 240 -12.92 -5.24 -13.64
CA SER A 240 -13.57 -4.39 -14.64
C SER A 240 -14.18 -3.14 -14.01
N VAL A 241 -14.48 -2.11 -14.80
CA VAL A 241 -15.20 -0.93 -14.30
C VAL A 241 -16.56 -1.33 -13.71
N SER A 242 -17.26 -2.26 -14.35
CA SER A 242 -18.56 -2.74 -13.87
C SER A 242 -18.48 -3.39 -12.49
N ASP A 243 -17.47 -4.22 -12.24
CA ASP A 243 -17.25 -4.87 -10.94
C ASP A 243 -16.67 -3.91 -9.90
N MET A 244 -15.91 -2.88 -10.30
CA MET A 244 -15.53 -1.78 -9.40
C MET A 244 -16.76 -1.02 -8.90
N ARG A 245 -17.76 -0.75 -9.77
CA ARG A 245 -19.03 -0.14 -9.32
C ARG A 245 -19.80 -1.04 -8.35
N ARG A 246 -19.83 -2.34 -8.62
CA ARG A 246 -20.46 -3.32 -7.72
C ARG A 246 -19.74 -3.37 -6.37
N LEU A 247 -18.41 -3.32 -6.37
CA LEU A 247 -17.61 -3.25 -5.15
C LEU A 247 -17.91 -1.97 -4.37
N LYS A 248 -17.93 -0.80 -5.03
CA LYS A 248 -18.29 0.49 -4.42
C LYS A 248 -19.70 0.45 -3.82
N ALA A 249 -20.66 -0.17 -4.51
CA ALA A 249 -22.04 -0.28 -4.06
C ALA A 249 -22.22 -1.12 -2.79
N THR A 250 -21.22 -1.91 -2.37
CA THR A 250 -21.26 -2.60 -1.07
C THR A 250 -21.17 -1.64 0.12
N ASP A 251 -20.61 -0.44 -0.08
CA ASP A 251 -20.28 0.51 0.99
C ASP A 251 -19.49 -0.09 2.16
N CYS A 252 -18.77 -1.19 1.90
CA CYS A 252 -17.93 -1.88 2.88
C CYS A 252 -16.44 -1.61 2.65
N VAL A 253 -16.07 -1.25 1.41
CA VAL A 253 -14.67 -1.09 1.01
C VAL A 253 -14.22 0.36 1.16
N GLY A 254 -13.16 0.54 1.94
CA GLY A 254 -12.41 1.78 2.09
C GLY A 254 -11.47 1.98 0.91
N THR A 255 -10.38 1.22 0.84
CA THR A 255 -9.35 1.34 -0.21
C THR A 255 -9.29 0.11 -1.10
N PHE A 256 -9.27 0.29 -2.42
CA PHE A 256 -8.88 -0.74 -3.37
C PHE A 256 -7.36 -0.72 -3.59
N THR A 257 -6.67 -1.75 -3.14
CA THR A 257 -5.21 -1.85 -3.16
C THR A 257 -4.77 -2.80 -4.26
N LEU A 258 -3.78 -2.38 -5.03
CA LEU A 258 -3.19 -3.19 -6.09
C LEU A 258 -1.73 -2.82 -6.28
N PHE A 259 -0.85 -3.79 -6.10
CA PHE A 259 0.56 -3.59 -6.42
C PHE A 259 0.79 -3.78 -7.91
N GLN A 260 1.48 -2.84 -8.52
CA GLN A 260 2.01 -3.02 -9.87
C GLN A 260 3.11 -4.08 -9.87
N GLU A 261 3.70 -4.36 -8.70
CA GLU A 261 4.82 -5.28 -8.45
C GLU A 261 6.14 -4.74 -9.01
N THR A 262 6.19 -4.47 -10.31
CA THR A 262 7.31 -3.85 -11.01
C THR A 262 6.78 -3.05 -12.20
N TYR A 263 7.22 -1.81 -12.32
CA TYR A 263 6.92 -0.93 -13.44
C TYR A 263 7.85 -1.17 -14.63
N HIS A 264 8.95 -1.93 -14.46
CA HIS A 264 9.85 -2.26 -15.55
C HIS A 264 9.27 -3.39 -16.41
N ARG A 265 8.73 -3.05 -17.59
CA ARG A 265 8.00 -3.98 -18.49
C ARG A 265 8.75 -5.29 -18.77
N PRO A 266 10.05 -5.31 -19.12
CA PRO A 266 10.77 -6.56 -19.33
C PRO A 266 10.84 -7.43 -18.07
N THR A 267 10.98 -6.82 -16.89
CA THR A 267 10.97 -7.57 -15.63
C THR A 267 9.57 -8.07 -15.31
N PHE A 268 8.52 -7.25 -15.50
CA PHE A 268 7.14 -7.67 -15.31
C PHE A 268 6.81 -8.94 -16.12
N ALA A 269 7.16 -8.97 -17.40
CA ALA A 269 6.94 -10.14 -18.26
C ALA A 269 7.68 -11.39 -17.77
N LYS A 270 8.91 -11.24 -17.25
CA LYS A 270 9.70 -12.35 -16.68
C LYS A 270 9.11 -12.86 -15.37
N MET A 271 8.57 -11.97 -14.54
CA MET A 271 8.04 -12.31 -13.23
C MET A 271 6.62 -12.88 -13.28
N HIS A 272 5.82 -12.51 -14.29
CA HIS A 272 4.43 -12.92 -14.46
C HIS A 272 4.26 -13.81 -15.69
N VAL A 273 4.74 -15.06 -15.57
CA VAL A 273 4.91 -15.99 -16.69
C VAL A 273 3.59 -16.40 -17.36
N SER A 274 2.53 -16.55 -16.58
CA SER A 274 1.21 -16.96 -17.08
C SER A 274 0.07 -16.55 -16.14
N GLY A 275 -1.15 -16.57 -16.69
CA GLY A 275 -2.39 -16.16 -16.03
C GLY A 275 -2.77 -14.71 -16.36
N PRO A 276 -3.95 -14.23 -15.92
CA PRO A 276 -4.43 -12.88 -16.23
C PRO A 276 -3.47 -11.75 -15.83
N LYS A 277 -2.69 -11.94 -14.75
CA LYS A 277 -1.72 -10.94 -14.28
C LYS A 277 -0.57 -10.68 -15.25
N SER A 278 -0.33 -11.53 -16.25
CA SER A 278 0.77 -11.33 -17.21
C SER A 278 0.59 -10.12 -18.14
N ASP A 279 -0.61 -9.54 -18.21
CA ASP A 279 -0.86 -8.32 -18.99
C ASP A 279 -0.49 -7.06 -18.17
N PHE A 280 0.67 -6.49 -18.50
CA PHE A 280 1.19 -5.27 -17.87
C PHE A 280 0.23 -4.08 -18.01
N ASN A 281 -0.30 -3.86 -19.22
CA ASN A 281 -1.13 -2.69 -19.51
C ASN A 281 -2.46 -2.80 -18.76
N HIS A 282 -3.03 -3.99 -18.76
CA HIS A 282 -4.22 -4.28 -17.98
C HIS A 282 -3.94 -4.05 -16.49
N ARG A 283 -2.83 -4.56 -15.94
CA ARG A 283 -2.45 -4.36 -14.54
C ARG A 283 -2.33 -2.88 -14.18
N LEU A 284 -1.57 -2.11 -14.96
CA LEU A 284 -1.30 -0.68 -14.72
C LEU A 284 -2.60 0.14 -14.70
N LEU A 285 -3.50 -0.08 -15.66
CA LEU A 285 -4.77 0.66 -15.79
C LEU A 285 -5.85 0.25 -14.78
N THR A 286 -5.53 -0.59 -13.78
CA THR A 286 -6.54 -1.03 -12.80
C THR A 286 -7.00 0.12 -11.91
N GLN A 287 -6.11 1.04 -11.53
CA GLN A 287 -6.51 2.17 -10.69
C GLN A 287 -7.36 3.18 -11.46
N ASP A 288 -7.08 3.40 -12.75
CA ASP A 288 -7.99 4.13 -13.64
C ASP A 288 -9.40 3.52 -13.65
N ARG A 289 -9.51 2.18 -13.68
CA ARG A 289 -10.81 1.49 -13.59
C ARG A 289 -11.47 1.66 -12.22
N ALA A 290 -10.70 1.66 -11.14
CA ALA A 290 -11.21 1.90 -9.79
C ALA A 290 -11.85 3.30 -9.69
N PHE A 291 -11.14 4.35 -10.12
CA PHE A 291 -11.67 5.72 -10.15
C PHE A 291 -12.93 5.85 -11.01
N ARG A 292 -12.94 5.27 -12.22
CA ARG A 292 -14.14 5.26 -13.10
C ARG A 292 -15.29 4.43 -12.56
N GLY A 293 -14.99 3.45 -11.72
CA GLY A 293 -15.95 2.68 -10.95
C GLY A 293 -16.47 3.39 -9.69
N GLY A 294 -15.98 4.60 -9.39
CA GLY A 294 -16.38 5.39 -8.23
C GLY A 294 -15.64 5.03 -6.93
N ILE A 295 -14.58 4.21 -7.01
CA ILE A 295 -13.67 3.98 -5.89
C ILE A 295 -12.56 5.03 -5.96
N ASP A 296 -12.62 5.97 -5.03
CA ASP A 296 -11.80 7.19 -4.99
C ASP A 296 -10.65 7.13 -3.99
N ASP A 297 -10.62 6.11 -3.12
CA ASP A 297 -9.47 5.74 -2.31
C ASP A 297 -8.78 4.51 -2.93
N VAL A 298 -7.64 4.71 -3.57
CA VAL A 298 -6.84 3.63 -4.15
C VAL A 298 -5.47 3.47 -3.48
N GLY A 299 -4.96 2.25 -3.44
CA GLY A 299 -3.63 1.93 -2.91
C GLY A 299 -2.75 1.35 -4.01
N ILE A 300 -1.57 1.94 -4.24
CA ILE A 300 -0.57 1.39 -5.16
C ILE A 300 0.61 0.79 -4.38
N GLY A 301 1.46 0.03 -5.07
CA GLY A 301 2.68 -0.48 -4.46
C GLY A 301 3.59 -1.20 -5.43
N THR A 302 4.83 -1.39 -5.00
CA THR A 302 5.92 -2.07 -5.72
C THR A 302 6.52 -3.12 -4.81
N LEU A 303 6.79 -4.31 -5.36
CA LEU A 303 7.55 -5.35 -4.68
C LEU A 303 9.05 -5.12 -4.89
N PHE A 304 9.69 -4.44 -3.94
CA PHE A 304 11.11 -4.14 -4.00
C PHE A 304 11.94 -5.42 -3.90
N GLY A 305 12.91 -5.59 -4.80
CA GLY A 305 13.63 -6.87 -4.97
C GLY A 305 13.53 -7.43 -6.40
N LEU A 306 12.48 -7.08 -7.14
CA LEU A 306 12.25 -7.56 -8.50
C LEU A 306 13.11 -6.84 -9.55
N TYR A 307 13.27 -5.53 -9.40
CA TYR A 307 14.07 -4.67 -10.27
C TYR A 307 14.72 -3.53 -9.47
N ASP A 308 15.54 -2.70 -10.12
CA ASP A 308 16.22 -1.57 -9.50
C ASP A 308 15.23 -0.64 -8.77
N TYR A 309 15.42 -0.47 -7.46
CA TYR A 309 14.49 0.27 -6.61
C TYR A 309 14.40 1.74 -7.02
N LYS A 310 15.46 2.33 -7.58
CA LYS A 310 15.44 3.74 -7.99
C LYS A 310 14.47 3.94 -9.15
N TYR A 311 14.57 3.08 -10.15
CA TYR A 311 13.61 3.02 -11.27
C TYR A 311 12.17 2.86 -10.76
N GLU A 312 11.94 1.92 -9.84
CA GLU A 312 10.60 1.62 -9.34
C GLU A 312 9.99 2.78 -8.55
N VAL A 313 10.77 3.52 -7.75
CA VAL A 313 10.30 4.71 -7.03
C VAL A 313 9.89 5.82 -8.00
N LEU A 314 10.69 6.07 -9.04
CA LEU A 314 10.37 7.09 -10.05
C LEU A 314 9.12 6.74 -10.86
N ALA A 315 8.96 5.47 -11.23
CA ALA A 315 7.77 5.01 -11.93
C ALA A 315 6.52 5.10 -11.04
N MET A 316 6.65 4.78 -9.74
CA MET A 316 5.57 4.95 -8.77
C MET A 316 5.19 6.44 -8.60
N LEU A 317 6.17 7.34 -8.58
CA LEU A 317 5.93 8.79 -8.59
C LEU A 317 5.16 9.22 -9.85
N GLN A 318 5.55 8.75 -11.03
CA GLN A 318 4.82 9.02 -12.28
C GLN A 318 3.39 8.47 -12.28
N HIS A 319 3.18 7.26 -11.76
CA HIS A 319 1.84 6.68 -11.63
C HIS A 319 0.97 7.52 -10.68
N SER A 320 1.55 7.97 -9.57
CA SER A 320 0.83 8.78 -8.59
C SER A 320 0.47 10.16 -9.16
N ASN A 321 1.39 10.79 -9.92
CA ASN A 321 1.16 12.01 -10.69
C ASN A 321 0.02 11.85 -11.71
N HIS A 322 -0.02 10.72 -12.42
CA HIS A 322 -1.09 10.43 -13.40
C HIS A 322 -2.46 10.37 -12.73
N LEU A 323 -2.60 9.62 -11.63
CA LEU A 323 -3.88 9.48 -10.94
C LEU A 323 -4.42 10.83 -10.45
N GLU A 324 -3.57 11.66 -9.84
CA GLU A 324 -3.96 13.01 -9.42
C GLU A 324 -4.33 13.90 -10.60
N ALA A 325 -3.54 13.89 -11.68
CA ALA A 325 -3.78 14.74 -12.84
C ALA A 325 -5.06 14.36 -13.60
N GLU A 326 -5.40 13.07 -13.64
CA GLU A 326 -6.56 12.55 -14.36
C GLU A 326 -7.84 12.60 -13.51
N TYR A 327 -7.74 12.31 -12.20
CA TYR A 327 -8.90 12.08 -11.33
C TYR A 327 -9.03 13.08 -10.17
N GLY A 328 -8.10 14.03 -10.03
CA GLY A 328 -8.09 15.03 -8.96
C GLY A 328 -7.64 14.50 -7.59
N ALA A 329 -7.26 13.23 -7.52
CA ALA A 329 -6.71 12.57 -6.34
C ALA A 329 -5.68 11.49 -6.74
N GLY A 330 -4.51 11.53 -6.11
CA GLY A 330 -3.49 10.50 -6.18
C GLY A 330 -3.88 9.28 -5.33
N PRO A 331 -2.96 8.32 -5.16
CA PRO A 331 -3.19 7.19 -4.29
C PRO A 331 -3.38 7.64 -2.83
N HIS A 332 -4.38 7.06 -2.17
CA HIS A 332 -4.58 7.22 -0.73
C HIS A 332 -3.42 6.58 0.06
N THR A 333 -2.89 5.46 -0.44
CA THR A 333 -1.75 4.77 0.17
C THR A 333 -0.76 4.23 -0.85
N ILE A 334 0.51 4.20 -0.45
CA ILE A 334 1.58 3.45 -1.08
C ILE A 334 2.05 2.36 -0.14
N SER A 335 2.11 1.12 -0.64
CA SER A 335 2.76 0.00 0.04
C SER A 335 4.15 -0.22 -0.54
N VAL A 336 5.12 -0.49 0.33
CA VAL A 336 6.52 -0.71 -0.05
C VAL A 336 7.05 -2.10 0.37
N PRO A 337 6.36 -3.21 0.06
CA PRO A 337 6.83 -4.52 0.47
C PRO A 337 8.21 -4.83 -0.13
N ARG A 338 9.17 -5.22 0.72
CA ARG A 338 10.36 -5.96 0.24
C ARG A 338 10.00 -7.39 -0.06
N LEU A 339 10.61 -7.92 -1.11
CA LEU A 339 10.53 -9.32 -1.44
C LEU A 339 11.09 -10.14 -0.27
N ARG A 340 10.36 -11.19 0.10
CA ARG A 340 10.70 -12.09 1.21
C ARG A 340 10.64 -13.52 0.73
N PRO A 341 11.39 -14.44 1.36
CA PRO A 341 11.31 -15.86 1.07
C PRO A 341 9.85 -16.35 1.09
N ALA A 342 9.55 -17.23 0.15
CA ALA A 342 8.24 -17.79 -0.08
C ALA A 342 8.38 -19.22 -0.62
N ASP A 343 7.59 -20.14 -0.08
CA ASP A 343 7.68 -21.55 -0.46
C ASP A 343 7.38 -21.78 -1.93
N GLY A 344 8.16 -22.65 -2.58
CA GLY A 344 8.02 -22.92 -4.02
C GLY A 344 8.47 -21.77 -4.93
N SER A 345 9.28 -20.84 -4.40
CA SER A 345 9.88 -19.73 -5.14
C SER A 345 11.37 -19.54 -4.82
N ASP A 346 12.24 -20.16 -5.61
CA ASP A 346 13.70 -19.96 -5.47
C ASP A 346 14.14 -18.51 -5.70
N LEU A 347 13.44 -17.80 -6.60
CA LEU A 347 13.69 -16.39 -6.88
C LEU A 347 13.45 -15.52 -5.63
N SER A 348 12.49 -15.92 -4.78
CA SER A 348 12.20 -15.16 -3.58
C SER A 348 13.30 -15.25 -2.50
N ILE A 349 14.07 -16.34 -2.53
CA ILE A 349 15.18 -16.59 -1.61
C ILE A 349 16.40 -15.75 -2.00
N ARG A 350 16.59 -15.51 -3.30
CA ARG A 350 17.69 -14.70 -3.85
C ARG A 350 17.13 -13.69 -4.85
N PRO A 351 16.63 -12.54 -4.38
CA PRO A 351 16.05 -11.53 -5.24
C PRO A 351 17.08 -11.04 -6.28
N PRO A 352 16.69 -10.85 -7.55
CA PRO A 352 17.62 -10.40 -8.59
C PRO A 352 18.13 -8.96 -8.38
N TYR A 353 17.36 -8.13 -7.65
CA TYR A 353 17.69 -6.75 -7.32
C TYR A 353 17.43 -6.51 -5.85
N GLU A 354 18.10 -7.29 -4.99
CA GLU A 354 17.98 -7.17 -3.54
C GLU A 354 18.15 -5.72 -3.04
N VAL A 355 17.34 -5.35 -2.06
CA VAL A 355 17.36 -4.01 -1.44
C VAL A 355 17.73 -4.18 0.02
N ASP A 356 18.97 -3.83 0.36
CA ASP A 356 19.47 -3.81 1.73
C ASP A 356 18.74 -2.78 2.60
N ASP A 357 18.96 -2.85 3.92
CA ASP A 357 18.26 -2.02 4.90
C ASP A 357 18.56 -0.52 4.73
N ALA A 358 19.79 -0.15 4.37
CA ALA A 358 20.20 1.24 4.18
C ALA A 358 19.48 1.85 2.96
N ASN A 359 19.47 1.15 1.83
CA ASN A 359 18.75 1.57 0.63
C ASN A 359 17.23 1.51 0.82
N PHE A 360 16.71 0.58 1.63
CA PHE A 360 15.29 0.52 1.95
C PHE A 360 14.84 1.69 2.82
N LYS A 361 15.60 2.04 3.88
CA LYS A 361 15.34 3.24 4.68
C LYS A 361 15.37 4.51 3.83
N LYS A 362 16.39 4.62 2.96
CA LYS A 362 16.53 5.73 1.99
C LYS A 362 15.30 5.84 1.09
N LEU A 363 14.87 4.77 0.43
CA LEU A 363 13.75 4.85 -0.50
C LEU A 363 12.44 5.21 0.21
N VAL A 364 12.23 4.73 1.46
CA VAL A 364 11.06 5.09 2.24
C VAL A 364 11.05 6.58 2.57
N ALA A 365 12.19 7.11 3.01
CA ALA A 365 12.35 8.53 3.30
C ALA A 365 12.05 9.38 2.05
N ILE A 366 12.60 8.99 0.89
CA ILE A 366 12.42 9.71 -0.36
C ILE A 366 10.96 9.63 -0.84
N ILE A 367 10.28 8.50 -0.71
CA ILE A 367 8.84 8.41 -1.04
C ILE A 367 8.03 9.36 -0.15
N ARG A 368 8.29 9.43 1.16
CA ARG A 368 7.61 10.37 2.06
C ARG A 368 7.81 11.82 1.62
N ILE A 369 9.00 12.19 1.15
CA ILE A 369 9.28 13.54 0.64
C ILE A 369 8.58 13.76 -0.72
N ALA A 370 8.60 12.76 -1.60
CA ALA A 370 8.04 12.85 -2.94
C ALA A 370 6.52 12.98 -2.95
N VAL A 371 5.82 12.29 -2.04
CA VAL A 371 4.35 12.21 -1.99
C VAL A 371 3.83 12.43 -0.56
N PRO A 372 3.91 13.66 -0.06
CA PRO A 372 3.80 13.95 1.37
C PRO A 372 2.45 13.57 2.00
N TYR A 373 1.33 13.66 1.26
CA TYR A 373 -0.01 13.37 1.80
C TYR A 373 -0.48 11.94 1.57
N THR A 374 0.22 11.14 0.77
CA THR A 374 -0.09 9.73 0.57
C THR A 374 0.33 8.93 1.82
N GLY A 375 -0.58 8.10 2.33
CA GLY A 375 -0.28 7.21 3.44
C GLY A 375 0.76 6.17 3.03
N MET A 376 1.62 5.71 3.95
CA MET A 376 2.60 4.67 3.65
C MET A 376 2.37 3.47 4.56
N ILE A 377 2.25 2.29 3.95
CA ILE A 377 1.90 1.02 4.61
C ILE A 377 3.16 0.18 4.84
N LEU A 378 3.36 -0.21 6.09
CA LEU A 378 4.43 -1.09 6.56
C LEU A 378 3.87 -2.44 7.05
N SER A 379 4.16 -3.52 6.34
CA SER A 379 3.74 -4.87 6.74
C SER A 379 4.76 -5.55 7.69
N THR A 380 4.39 -6.72 8.20
CA THR A 380 5.24 -7.63 8.98
C THR A 380 6.30 -8.37 8.14
N ARG A 381 6.54 -7.91 6.90
CA ARG A 381 7.71 -8.28 6.10
C ARG A 381 9.01 -7.76 6.73
N GLU A 382 8.95 -6.77 7.60
CA GLU A 382 10.12 -6.14 8.21
C GLU A 382 10.30 -6.55 9.66
N SER A 383 11.55 -6.63 10.13
CA SER A 383 11.86 -6.95 11.53
C SER A 383 11.44 -5.81 12.46
N PRO A 384 11.16 -6.06 13.75
CA PRO A 384 10.83 -5.00 14.71
C PRO A 384 11.77 -3.78 14.65
N GLN A 385 13.08 -4.02 14.54
CA GLN A 385 14.11 -2.98 14.47
C GLN A 385 13.95 -2.13 13.20
N MET A 386 13.83 -2.77 12.03
CA MET A 386 13.64 -2.05 10.79
C MET A 386 12.31 -1.28 10.81
N ARG A 387 11.26 -1.87 11.40
CA ARG A 387 9.96 -1.19 11.53
C ARG A 387 10.09 0.09 12.35
N ASP A 388 10.83 0.07 13.47
CA ASP A 388 11.10 1.25 14.29
C ASP A 388 11.79 2.36 13.50
N GLU A 389 12.83 2.00 12.74
CA GLU A 389 13.54 2.97 11.90
C GLU A 389 12.63 3.59 10.84
N LEU A 390 11.75 2.79 10.23
CA LEU A 390 10.86 3.25 9.17
C LEU A 390 9.74 4.17 9.68
N LEU A 391 9.34 4.04 10.95
CA LEU A 391 8.42 4.98 11.61
C LEU A 391 9.03 6.38 11.76
N GLN A 392 10.36 6.47 11.82
CA GLN A 392 11.09 7.74 11.90
C GLN A 392 11.33 8.38 10.54
N VAL A 393 11.08 7.69 9.42
CA VAL A 393 11.36 8.27 8.09
C VAL A 393 10.14 8.36 7.17
N GLY A 394 8.99 7.76 7.49
CA GLY A 394 7.81 8.02 6.67
C GLY A 394 6.56 7.20 6.90
N MET A 395 6.61 6.08 7.61
CA MET A 395 5.46 5.17 7.72
C MET A 395 4.31 5.77 8.53
N SER A 396 3.08 5.60 8.06
CA SER A 396 1.88 6.13 8.72
C SER A 396 0.83 5.07 9.04
N GLN A 397 0.93 3.89 8.42
CA GLN A 397 0.09 2.74 8.75
C GLN A 397 0.97 1.49 8.84
N MET A 398 0.63 0.57 9.74
CA MET A 398 1.34 -0.69 9.85
C MET A 398 0.42 -1.84 10.26
N SER A 399 0.73 -3.05 9.81
CA SER A 399 -0.02 -4.23 10.25
C SER A 399 0.47 -4.71 11.62
N ALA A 400 -0.39 -5.21 12.49
CA ALA A 400 0.02 -5.75 13.80
C ALA A 400 -0.57 -7.14 14.01
N GLY A 401 0.13 -8.02 14.75
CA GLY A 401 -0.31 -9.40 15.02
C GLY A 401 -0.60 -10.22 13.77
N SER A 402 0.04 -9.92 12.64
CA SER A 402 -0.38 -10.42 11.32
C SER A 402 -0.09 -11.91 11.12
N ARG A 403 -1.02 -12.60 10.45
CA ARG A 403 -0.84 -13.93 9.88
C ARG A 403 -0.92 -13.86 8.34
N THR A 404 -0.10 -14.64 7.64
CA THR A 404 -0.04 -14.65 6.16
C THR A 404 -0.63 -15.91 5.54
N ASP A 405 -1.07 -16.83 6.38
CA ASP A 405 -1.78 -18.06 6.04
C ASP A 405 -3.29 -17.80 5.98
N VAL A 406 -4.00 -18.68 5.28
CA VAL A 406 -5.46 -18.65 5.24
C VAL A 406 -6.02 -19.38 6.46
N GLY A 407 -6.79 -18.68 7.30
CA GLY A 407 -7.48 -19.27 8.44
C GLY A 407 -6.62 -19.42 9.70
N ALA A 408 -5.74 -18.45 10.00
CA ALA A 408 -4.70 -18.59 11.03
C ALA A 408 -4.88 -17.69 12.27
N TYR A 409 -5.95 -16.91 12.36
CA TYR A 409 -6.27 -16.08 13.53
C TYR A 409 -7.17 -16.77 14.56
N HIS A 410 -8.11 -17.63 14.16
CA HIS A 410 -9.02 -18.39 15.05
C HIS A 410 -8.43 -19.68 15.60
N ARG A 411 -7.20 -19.96 15.20
CA ARG A 411 -6.41 -21.11 15.59
C ARG A 411 -5.78 -20.81 16.94
N ASP A 412 -6.53 -21.08 18.02
CA ASP A 412 -6.07 -20.95 19.40
C ASP A 412 -4.62 -21.47 19.51
N ASP A 413 -3.72 -20.64 20.06
CA ASP A 413 -2.30 -20.96 20.29
C ASP A 413 -2.16 -22.12 21.29
N ASN A 414 -2.56 -23.32 20.87
CA ASN A 414 -2.38 -24.58 21.58
C ASN A 414 -1.50 -25.52 20.73
N GLU A 415 -0.78 -26.40 21.42
CA GLU A 415 0.22 -27.32 20.83
C GLU A 415 -0.36 -28.20 19.68
N ALA A 416 -1.67 -28.47 19.72
CA ALA A 416 -2.39 -29.25 18.69
C ALA A 416 -2.61 -28.45 17.39
N THR A 417 -2.76 -27.13 17.52
CA THR A 417 -2.96 -26.19 16.41
C THR A 417 -1.63 -25.82 15.75
N GLU A 418 -0.55 -25.67 16.54
CA GLU A 418 0.83 -25.56 16.01
C GLU A 418 1.25 -26.77 15.19
N LYS A 419 0.80 -27.98 15.56
CA LYS A 419 1.07 -29.20 14.80
C LYS A 419 0.35 -29.25 13.44
N HIS A 420 -0.82 -28.61 13.30
CA HIS A 420 -1.53 -28.44 12.02
C HIS A 420 -1.00 -27.25 11.19
N LEU A 421 -0.37 -26.25 11.83
CA LEU A 421 0.29 -25.13 11.16
C LEU A 421 1.51 -25.58 10.34
N GLY A 422 2.17 -26.69 10.71
CA GLY A 422 3.32 -27.23 9.99
C GLY A 422 3.07 -27.59 8.51
N ASP A 423 1.81 -27.82 8.11
CA ASP A 423 1.43 -28.18 6.74
C ASP A 423 0.93 -26.99 5.89
N LEU A 424 0.65 -25.83 6.52
CA LEU A 424 0.14 -24.65 5.83
C LEU A 424 1.22 -23.60 5.71
N SER A 425 1.45 -23.14 4.47
CA SER A 425 2.43 -22.09 4.19
C SER A 425 1.79 -20.78 3.78
N GLY A 426 2.20 -19.72 4.47
CA GLY A 426 1.78 -18.37 4.22
C GLY A 426 2.27 -17.85 2.88
N GLN A 427 1.76 -16.69 2.46
CA GLN A 427 2.16 -16.08 1.20
C GLN A 427 3.68 -15.76 1.14
N PHE A 428 4.28 -15.46 2.30
CA PHE A 428 5.68 -15.13 2.50
C PHE A 428 6.07 -15.34 3.99
N SER A 429 7.37 -15.46 4.27
CA SER A 429 7.90 -15.53 5.64
C SER A 429 7.80 -14.21 6.38
N LEU A 430 7.20 -14.23 7.57
CA LEU A 430 7.12 -13.09 8.49
C LEU A 430 8.49 -12.76 9.09
N MET A 431 8.69 -11.48 9.43
CA MET A 431 9.87 -11.00 10.17
C MET A 431 9.50 -10.37 11.51
N ASP A 432 8.24 -10.03 11.73
CA ASP A 432 7.71 -9.56 13.01
C ASP A 432 6.53 -10.45 13.42
N HIS A 433 6.76 -11.25 14.45
CA HIS A 433 5.82 -12.24 14.99
C HIS A 433 5.13 -11.76 16.26
N ARG A 434 5.38 -10.52 16.69
CA ARG A 434 4.78 -9.96 17.91
C ARG A 434 3.27 -9.91 17.78
N THR A 435 2.59 -10.17 18.89
CA THR A 435 1.15 -10.01 19.03
C THR A 435 0.74 -8.55 18.82
N ALA A 436 -0.55 -8.31 18.53
CA ALA A 436 -1.07 -6.96 18.40
C ALA A 436 -0.84 -6.13 19.69
N SER A 437 -1.02 -6.73 20.87
CA SER A 437 -0.81 -6.08 22.17
C SER A 437 0.64 -5.64 22.37
N GLU A 438 1.61 -6.50 22.07
CA GLU A 438 3.04 -6.17 22.16
C GLU A 438 3.42 -5.00 21.23
N VAL A 439 2.92 -5.00 19.99
CA VAL A 439 3.15 -3.88 19.05
C VAL A 439 2.53 -2.59 19.57
N VAL A 440 1.31 -2.64 20.12
CA VAL A 440 0.63 -1.47 20.69
C VAL A 440 1.42 -0.90 21.87
N LYS A 441 1.85 -1.73 22.83
CA LYS A 441 2.64 -1.31 23.99
C LYS A 441 3.99 -0.70 23.57
N ASP A 442 4.67 -1.34 22.63
CA ASP A 442 5.95 -0.88 22.10
C ASP A 442 5.84 0.50 21.42
N LEU A 443 4.81 0.70 20.60
CA LEU A 443 4.52 2.00 19.98
C LEU A 443 4.28 3.09 21.04
N MET A 444 3.45 2.81 22.05
CA MET A 444 3.14 3.78 23.10
C MET A 444 4.37 4.11 23.94
N ALA A 445 5.20 3.12 24.29
CA ALA A 445 6.44 3.32 25.03
C ALA A 445 7.44 4.22 24.27
N LYS A 446 7.42 4.17 22.93
CA LYS A 446 8.22 5.02 22.04
C LYS A 446 7.58 6.38 21.74
N GLY A 447 6.40 6.68 22.31
CA GLY A 447 5.69 7.94 22.12
C GLY A 447 4.91 8.05 20.81
N TYR A 448 4.66 6.94 20.11
CA TYR A 448 3.71 6.88 19.01
C TYR A 448 2.30 6.62 19.54
N VAL A 449 1.29 7.13 18.84
CA VAL A 449 -0.14 6.93 19.16
C VAL A 449 -0.72 5.89 18.21
N PRO A 450 -0.91 4.63 18.64
CA PRO A 450 -1.67 3.64 17.89
C PRO A 450 -3.09 4.12 17.63
N SER A 451 -3.59 3.88 16.42
CA SER A 451 -4.92 4.34 16.04
C SER A 451 -5.66 3.31 15.20
N TRP A 452 -6.96 3.22 15.45
CA TRP A 452 -7.91 2.45 14.65
C TRP A 452 -8.92 3.34 13.95
N CYS A 453 -8.58 4.62 13.75
CA CYS A 453 -9.47 5.63 13.20
C CYS A 453 -9.97 5.24 11.79
N THR A 454 -11.27 5.39 11.59
CA THR A 454 -11.97 5.19 10.31
C THR A 454 -12.91 6.36 10.00
N ALA A 455 -12.77 7.49 10.70
CA ALA A 455 -13.68 8.63 10.63
C ALA A 455 -13.78 9.25 9.22
N CYS A 456 -12.66 9.34 8.49
CA CYS A 456 -12.64 9.95 7.16
C CYS A 456 -13.60 9.25 6.19
N TYR A 457 -13.56 7.91 6.17
CA TYR A 457 -14.45 7.09 5.35
C TYR A 457 -15.93 7.43 5.58
N ARG A 458 -16.34 7.44 6.86
CA ARG A 458 -17.74 7.59 7.26
C ARG A 458 -18.27 9.01 7.19
N LYS A 459 -17.38 9.99 7.14
CA LYS A 459 -17.71 11.40 6.95
C LYS A 459 -17.69 11.80 5.47
N GLY A 460 -17.51 10.85 4.54
CA GLY A 460 -17.38 11.13 3.11
C GLY A 460 -16.09 11.90 2.77
N ARG A 461 -15.08 11.83 3.65
CA ARG A 461 -13.76 12.44 3.43
C ARG A 461 -12.86 11.43 2.72
N THR A 462 -13.18 11.14 1.47
CA THR A 462 -12.46 10.22 0.56
C THR A 462 -11.96 10.99 -0.67
N GLY A 463 -11.01 10.42 -1.41
CA GLY A 463 -10.49 10.98 -2.66
C GLY A 463 -10.14 12.47 -2.58
N GLU A 464 -10.68 13.28 -3.50
CA GLU A 464 -10.41 14.72 -3.59
C GLU A 464 -10.80 15.48 -2.30
N HIS A 465 -11.87 15.07 -1.60
CA HIS A 465 -12.29 15.75 -0.37
C HIS A 465 -11.28 15.53 0.77
N PHE A 466 -10.75 14.32 0.90
CA PHE A 466 -9.65 14.06 1.83
C PHE A 466 -8.43 14.92 1.49
N MET A 467 -8.06 14.98 0.22
CA MET A 467 -6.91 15.76 -0.23
C MET A 467 -7.07 17.27 0.03
N LYS A 468 -8.28 17.83 -0.09
CA LYS A 468 -8.55 19.24 0.27
C LYS A 468 -8.28 19.52 1.75
N ILE A 469 -8.65 18.59 2.65
CA ILE A 469 -8.37 18.73 4.09
C ILE A 469 -6.88 18.58 4.37
N ALA A 470 -6.23 17.64 3.69
CA ALA A 470 -4.79 17.38 3.78
C ALA A 470 -3.97 18.61 3.39
N LYS A 471 -4.24 19.15 2.21
CA LYS A 471 -3.62 20.35 1.62
C LYS A 471 -3.93 21.65 2.36
N ALA A 472 -4.91 21.65 3.27
CA ALA A 472 -5.19 22.80 4.13
C ALA A 472 -4.38 22.78 5.44
N GLY A 473 -3.54 21.76 5.67
CA GLY A 473 -2.75 21.62 6.90
C GLY A 473 -3.59 21.32 8.14
N ASN A 474 -4.86 20.96 7.96
CA ASN A 474 -5.83 20.80 9.04
C ASN A 474 -5.93 19.36 9.57
N ILE A 475 -5.24 18.39 8.95
CA ILE A 475 -5.24 16.98 9.35
C ILE A 475 -5.03 16.82 10.86
N HIS A 476 -4.10 17.57 11.45
CA HIS A 476 -3.76 17.43 12.87
C HIS A 476 -4.98 17.67 13.80
N ASN A 477 -5.84 18.65 13.48
CA ASN A 477 -7.03 18.97 14.28
C ASN A 477 -8.18 17.95 14.17
N PHE A 478 -8.11 17.01 13.22
CA PHE A 478 -9.12 15.96 13.05
C PHE A 478 -8.57 14.57 13.37
N CYS A 479 -7.44 14.23 12.77
CA CYS A 479 -6.87 12.88 12.85
C CYS A 479 -6.22 12.60 14.21
N HIS A 480 -5.63 13.60 14.88
CA HIS A 480 -5.02 13.40 16.19
C HIS A 480 -6.03 13.25 17.33
N PRO A 481 -7.07 14.09 17.43
CA PRO A 481 -8.14 13.81 18.38
C PRO A 481 -8.78 12.43 18.16
N ASN A 482 -9.06 12.07 16.90
CA ASN A 482 -9.61 10.75 16.58
C ASN A 482 -8.65 9.59 16.93
N SER A 483 -7.33 9.76 16.81
CA SER A 483 -6.40 8.71 17.24
C SER A 483 -6.44 8.48 18.74
N LEU A 484 -6.51 9.55 19.52
CA LEU A 484 -6.62 9.47 20.98
C LEU A 484 -7.93 8.81 21.42
N LEU A 485 -9.06 9.15 20.76
CA LEU A 485 -10.35 8.51 21.03
C LEU A 485 -10.31 7.00 20.75
N THR A 486 -9.71 6.59 19.62
CA THR A 486 -9.59 5.16 19.31
C THR A 486 -8.59 4.43 20.18
N LEU A 487 -7.55 5.10 20.66
CA LEU A 487 -6.61 4.51 21.60
C LEU A 487 -7.29 4.29 22.95
N GLN A 488 -8.01 5.30 23.47
CA GLN A 488 -8.76 5.15 24.71
C GLN A 488 -9.79 4.02 24.63
N GLU A 489 -10.51 3.92 23.50
CA GLU A 489 -11.43 2.81 23.27
C GLU A 489 -10.70 1.46 23.37
N TYR A 490 -9.56 1.32 22.69
CA TYR A 490 -8.75 0.09 22.77
C TYR A 490 -8.29 -0.23 24.20
N LEU A 491 -7.83 0.78 24.96
CA LEU A 491 -7.36 0.58 26.33
C LEU A 491 -8.47 0.14 27.28
N ASN A 492 -9.68 0.66 27.09
CA ASN A 492 -10.85 0.30 27.90
C ASN A 492 -11.25 -1.16 27.69
N ASP A 493 -11.22 -1.62 26.43
CA ASP A 493 -11.82 -2.89 26.04
C ASP A 493 -10.82 -4.05 25.92
N TYR A 494 -9.56 -3.78 25.56
CA TYR A 494 -8.54 -4.79 25.22
C TYR A 494 -7.19 -4.56 25.91
N GLY A 495 -6.98 -3.40 26.52
CA GLY A 495 -5.71 -3.07 27.19
C GLY A 495 -5.50 -3.89 28.46
N ASP A 496 -4.32 -4.50 28.60
CA ASP A 496 -3.85 -4.98 29.89
C ASP A 496 -3.45 -3.80 30.81
N GLU A 497 -3.16 -4.08 32.08
CA GLU A 497 -2.84 -3.03 33.06
C GLU A 497 -1.59 -2.22 32.70
N GLU A 498 -0.62 -2.84 32.02
CA GLU A 498 0.56 -2.16 31.51
C GLU A 498 0.21 -1.20 30.37
N ALA A 499 -0.57 -1.67 29.39
CA ALA A 499 -1.05 -0.88 28.26
C ALA A 499 -1.87 0.32 28.74
N LYS A 500 -2.78 0.13 29.70
CA LYS A 500 -3.58 1.21 30.30
C LYS A 500 -2.67 2.28 30.93
N LYS A 501 -1.72 1.87 31.77
CA LYS A 501 -0.80 2.80 32.44
C LYS A 501 0.00 3.65 31.46
N ILE A 502 0.61 3.03 30.44
CA ILE A 502 1.43 3.75 29.44
C ILE A 502 0.52 4.61 28.56
N GLY A 503 -0.62 4.07 28.14
CA GLY A 503 -1.56 4.71 27.24
C GLY A 503 -2.24 5.94 27.86
N GLU A 504 -2.64 5.89 29.13
CA GLU A 504 -3.21 7.03 29.84
C GLU A 504 -2.22 8.21 29.94
N GLN A 505 -0.95 7.90 30.26
CA GLN A 505 0.11 8.91 30.31
C GLN A 505 0.34 9.55 28.93
N LEU A 506 0.37 8.73 27.89
CA LEU A 506 0.52 9.19 26.51
C LEU A 506 -0.68 10.06 26.10
N ILE A 507 -1.91 9.61 26.31
CA ILE A 507 -3.13 10.36 25.96
C ILE A 507 -3.15 11.72 26.67
N ALA A 508 -2.82 11.76 27.96
CA ALA A 508 -2.78 13.01 28.72
C ALA A 508 -1.76 14.01 28.14
N LYS A 509 -0.57 13.54 27.78
CA LYS A 509 0.48 14.35 27.15
C LYS A 509 0.01 14.88 25.79
N GLU A 510 -0.45 13.99 24.92
CA GLU A 510 -0.83 14.32 23.54
C GLU A 510 -2.10 15.20 23.46
N ALA A 511 -3.01 15.10 24.44
CA ALA A 511 -4.18 15.96 24.52
C ALA A 511 -3.84 17.42 24.94
N ALA A 512 -2.72 17.64 25.61
CA ALA A 512 -2.33 18.94 26.14
C ALA A 512 -1.68 19.86 25.09
N GLU A 513 -0.99 19.30 24.11
CA GLU A 513 -0.13 20.03 23.16
C GLU A 513 -0.64 19.93 21.71
N GLY A 514 -0.19 20.82 20.82
CA GLY A 514 -0.40 20.72 19.37
C GLY A 514 -1.82 20.95 18.82
N LEU A 515 -2.86 20.89 19.65
CA LEU A 515 -4.26 21.04 19.24
C LEU A 515 -4.78 22.48 19.40
N SER A 516 -5.60 22.93 18.45
CA SER A 516 -6.39 24.16 18.59
C SER A 516 -7.39 24.07 19.75
N ASP A 517 -7.79 25.20 20.34
CA ASP A 517 -8.76 25.22 21.44
C ASP A 517 -10.09 24.55 21.09
N SER A 518 -10.52 24.70 19.82
CA SER A 518 -11.73 24.03 19.32
C SER A 518 -11.57 22.51 19.31
N ALA A 519 -10.43 22.01 18.82
CA ALA A 519 -10.10 20.59 18.82
C ALA A 519 -9.98 20.04 20.25
N LYS A 520 -9.34 20.78 21.17
CA LYS A 520 -9.23 20.40 22.60
C LYS A 520 -10.58 20.27 23.28
N ARG A 521 -11.49 21.23 23.08
CA ARG A 521 -12.87 21.17 23.61
C ARG A 521 -13.63 19.98 23.03
N MET A 522 -13.48 19.74 21.73
CA MET A 522 -14.15 18.62 21.06
C MET A 522 -13.64 17.28 21.55
N LEU A 523 -12.32 17.12 21.65
CA LEU A 523 -11.66 15.94 22.21
C LEU A 523 -12.13 15.69 23.63
N SER A 524 -12.11 16.69 24.52
CA SER A 524 -12.52 16.53 25.92
C SER A 524 -13.96 16.03 26.04
N ARG A 525 -14.90 16.62 25.30
CA ARG A 525 -16.31 16.19 25.30
C ARG A 525 -16.49 14.78 24.77
N LYS A 526 -15.72 14.40 23.74
CA LYS A 526 -15.81 13.09 23.10
C LYS A 526 -15.10 12.01 23.92
N MET A 527 -14.00 12.35 24.58
CA MET A 527 -13.27 11.47 25.48
C MET A 527 -14.12 11.09 26.70
N ALA A 528 -14.91 12.03 27.24
CA ALA A 528 -15.86 11.74 28.31
C ALA A 528 -16.89 10.68 27.91
N LYS A 529 -17.31 10.64 26.65
CA LYS A 529 -18.21 9.60 26.12
C LYS A 529 -17.51 8.24 26.03
N VAL A 530 -16.29 8.21 25.51
CA VAL A 530 -15.48 6.98 25.44
C VAL A 530 -15.24 6.40 26.82
N ASN A 531 -14.90 7.23 27.80
CA ASN A 531 -14.71 6.80 29.20
C ASN A 531 -15.99 6.35 29.89
N ALA A 532 -17.16 6.79 29.39
CA ALA A 532 -18.46 6.29 29.84
C ALA A 532 -18.90 4.99 29.15
N GLY A 533 -18.07 4.43 28.26
CA GLY A 533 -18.33 3.19 27.54
C GLY A 533 -18.99 3.38 26.16
N GLU A 534 -19.09 4.60 25.62
CA GLU A 534 -19.53 4.78 24.22
C GLU A 534 -18.40 4.42 23.24
N HIS A 535 -18.63 3.48 22.32
CA HIS A 535 -17.71 3.09 21.26
C HIS A 535 -17.95 3.87 19.95
N ASP A 536 -16.97 3.84 19.04
CA ASP A 536 -17.04 4.49 17.71
C ASP A 536 -17.31 6.00 17.77
N VAL A 537 -16.70 6.66 18.75
CA VAL A 537 -16.80 8.11 18.93
C VAL A 537 -15.74 8.80 18.07
N TYR A 538 -16.18 9.65 17.13
CA TYR A 538 -15.28 10.40 16.25
C TYR A 538 -15.72 11.85 15.99
N ILE A 539 -14.81 12.59 15.36
CA ILE A 539 -14.85 14.02 15.00
C ILE A 539 -14.98 14.21 13.48
#